data_AF-A0A966U3I5-F1
#
_entry.id   AF-A0A966U3I5-F1
#
_cell.length_a   1.000
_cell.length_b   1.000
_cell.length_c   1.000
_cell.angle_alpha   90.00
_cell.angle_beta   90.00
_cell.angle_gamma   90.00
#
_symmetry.space_group_name_H-M   'P 1'
#
loop_
_entity.id
_entity.type
_entity.pdbx_description
1 polymer ?
#
loop_
_entity_poly.entity_id
_entity_poly.type
_entity_poly.pdbx_seq_one_letter_code
_entity_poly.pdbx_strand_id
1 'polypeptide(L)'
;MFLEEHDLQTLTKIDDLEAKYQEIEVFTRALFDDMNDVERNRLETIKHRFEELKLTLFQNSDHLLSQAKYPDSGSAQKALREAQLNMMFDWEQFGLTEDMFFKLYQCHRNQLTGDADLKARATLIEQILTIETNLTLLFKTRQISS
;
A
#
# COMPACT_ATOMS: atom_id res chain seq x y z
N MET A 1 5.89 -14.34 8.40
CA MET A 1 7.03 -13.60 7.82
C MET A 1 6.43 -12.50 6.96
N PHE A 2 6.75 -11.26 7.28
CA PHE A 2 6.25 -10.04 6.66
C PHE A 2 7.41 -9.03 6.62
N LEU A 3 7.26 -7.92 5.89
CA LEU A 3 8.26 -6.86 5.89
C LEU A 3 8.50 -6.32 7.31
N GLU A 4 9.76 -6.23 7.67
CA GLU A 4 10.25 -5.62 8.90
C GLU A 4 10.92 -4.28 8.59
N GLU A 5 11.08 -3.44 9.61
CA GLU A 5 11.65 -2.10 9.43
C GLU A 5 13.07 -2.13 8.84
N HIS A 6 13.85 -3.17 9.12
CA HIS A 6 15.19 -3.33 8.57
C HIS A 6 15.18 -3.63 7.06
N ASP A 7 14.14 -4.29 6.53
CA ASP A 7 14.01 -4.61 5.11
C ASP A 7 13.92 -3.33 4.25
N LEU A 8 13.34 -2.27 4.82
CA LEU A 8 13.15 -0.97 4.19
C LEU A 8 14.43 -0.14 4.14
N GLN A 9 15.49 -0.54 4.86
CA GLN A 9 16.77 0.16 4.87
C GLN A 9 17.55 -0.13 3.59
N THR A 10 18.27 0.86 3.08
CA THR A 10 19.12 0.74 1.89
C THR A 10 20.32 -0.20 2.08
N LEU A 11 20.67 -0.53 3.34
CA LEU A 11 21.77 -1.44 3.69
C LEU A 11 21.40 -2.92 3.52
N THR A 12 20.12 -3.27 3.56
CA THR A 12 19.66 -4.64 3.30
C THR A 12 20.03 -5.00 1.86
N LYS A 13 20.46 -6.22 1.57
CA LYS A 13 20.79 -6.58 0.18
C LYS A 13 19.52 -6.81 -0.63
N ILE A 14 19.57 -6.51 -1.93
CA ILE A 14 18.41 -6.74 -2.80
C ILE A 14 18.08 -8.24 -2.89
N ASP A 15 19.09 -9.11 -2.96
CA ASP A 15 18.93 -10.57 -2.95
C ASP A 15 18.20 -11.07 -1.69
N ASP A 16 18.46 -10.46 -0.52
CA ASP A 16 17.78 -10.82 0.74
C ASP A 16 16.28 -10.45 0.67
N LEU A 17 15.96 -9.30 0.06
CA LEU A 17 14.57 -8.90 -0.20
C LEU A 17 13.88 -9.81 -1.23
N GLU A 18 14.60 -10.24 -2.26
CA GLU A 18 14.04 -11.14 -3.29
C GLU A 18 13.72 -12.51 -2.70
N ALA A 19 14.62 -13.05 -1.88
CA ALA A 19 14.38 -14.30 -1.15
C ALA A 19 13.16 -14.18 -0.23
N LYS A 20 13.03 -13.07 0.51
CA LYS A 20 11.87 -12.81 1.36
C LYS A 20 10.58 -12.68 0.54
N TYR A 21 10.61 -11.99 -0.60
CA TYR A 21 9.47 -11.91 -1.51
C TYR A 21 9.01 -13.30 -1.96
N GLN A 22 9.94 -14.15 -2.41
CA GLN A 22 9.62 -15.52 -2.84
C GLN A 22 9.02 -16.35 -1.71
N GLU A 23 9.55 -16.24 -0.50
CA GLU A 23 9.03 -16.97 0.66
C GLU A 23 7.59 -16.53 1.00
N ILE A 24 7.34 -15.22 1.03
CA ILE A 24 6.02 -14.66 1.27
C ILE A 24 5.05 -15.08 0.16
N GLU A 25 5.46 -15.00 -1.10
CA GLU A 25 4.62 -15.39 -2.23
C GLU A 25 4.22 -16.88 -2.16
N VAL A 26 5.20 -17.76 -1.94
CA VAL A 26 4.97 -19.21 -1.83
C VAL A 26 4.05 -19.54 -0.65
N PHE A 27 4.28 -18.91 0.50
CA PHE A 27 3.46 -19.12 1.70
C PHE A 27 2.02 -18.68 1.49
N THR A 28 1.80 -17.57 0.78
CA THR A 28 0.49 -16.94 0.67
C THR A 28 -0.35 -17.46 -0.49
N ARG A 29 0.28 -17.97 -1.55
CA ARG A 29 -0.40 -18.46 -2.77
C ARG A 29 -1.54 -19.43 -2.47
N ALA A 30 -1.29 -20.41 -1.60
CA ALA A 30 -2.27 -21.43 -1.25
C ALA A 30 -3.57 -20.87 -0.62
N LEU A 31 -3.49 -19.70 0.03
CA LEU A 31 -4.65 -19.05 0.66
C LEU A 31 -5.62 -18.45 -0.37
N PHE A 32 -5.11 -18.09 -1.56
CA PHE A 32 -5.90 -17.56 -2.67
C PHE A 32 -6.39 -18.68 -3.62
N ASP A 33 -5.68 -19.80 -3.68
CA ASP A 33 -6.04 -20.93 -4.55
C ASP A 33 -7.35 -21.62 -4.13
N ASP A 34 -7.66 -21.64 -2.83
CA ASP A 34 -8.87 -22.29 -2.27
C ASP A 34 -10.15 -21.42 -2.37
N MET A 35 -10.07 -20.25 -3.00
CA MET A 35 -11.24 -19.35 -3.12
C MET A 35 -12.24 -19.83 -4.17
N ASN A 36 -13.52 -19.88 -3.78
CA ASN A 36 -14.62 -20.04 -4.74
C ASN A 36 -14.87 -18.75 -5.54
N ASP A 37 -15.65 -18.85 -6.62
CA ASP A 37 -15.90 -17.72 -7.53
C ASP A 37 -16.61 -16.53 -6.87
N VAL A 38 -17.47 -16.79 -5.89
CA VAL A 38 -18.18 -15.72 -5.15
C VAL A 38 -17.20 -14.93 -4.28
N GLU A 39 -16.34 -15.64 -3.55
CA GLU A 39 -15.28 -15.03 -2.73
C GLU A 39 -14.29 -14.25 -3.61
N ARG A 40 -13.86 -14.84 -4.73
CA ARG A 40 -12.96 -14.19 -5.69
C ARG A 40 -13.55 -12.89 -6.23
N ASN A 41 -14.82 -12.90 -6.66
CA ASN A 41 -15.49 -11.69 -7.19
C ASN A 41 -15.65 -10.59 -6.12
N ARG A 42 -15.93 -10.99 -4.86
CA ARG A 42 -15.99 -10.04 -3.74
C ARG A 42 -14.62 -9.41 -3.47
N LEU A 43 -13.57 -10.23 -3.42
CA LEU A 43 -12.21 -9.76 -3.21
C LEU A 43 -11.78 -8.79 -4.31
N GLU A 44 -12.03 -9.10 -5.58
CA GLU A 44 -11.68 -8.20 -6.69
C GLU A 44 -12.44 -6.88 -6.64
N THR A 45 -13.72 -6.90 -6.25
CA THR A 45 -14.50 -5.66 -6.05
C THR A 45 -13.90 -4.80 -4.93
N ILE A 46 -13.47 -5.42 -3.84
CA ILE A 46 -12.84 -4.76 -2.70
C ILE A 46 -11.47 -4.20 -3.09
N LYS A 47 -10.66 -4.98 -3.81
CA LYS A 47 -9.35 -4.56 -4.33
C LYS A 47 -9.47 -3.34 -5.26
N HIS A 48 -10.48 -3.31 -6.13
CA HIS A 48 -10.72 -2.15 -6.99
C HIS A 48 -10.95 -0.87 -6.18
N ARG A 49 -11.86 -0.93 -5.19
CA ARG A 49 -12.15 0.22 -4.31
C ARG A 49 -10.93 0.66 -3.50
N PHE A 50 -10.16 -0.31 -3.01
CA PHE A 50 -8.91 -0.04 -2.33
C PHE A 50 -7.91 0.69 -3.24
N GLU A 51 -7.77 0.25 -4.49
CA GLU A 51 -6.85 0.88 -5.44
C GLU A 51 -7.26 2.32 -5.77
N GLU A 52 -8.55 2.58 -5.95
CA GLU A 52 -9.09 3.93 -6.15
C GLU A 52 -8.78 4.85 -4.96
N LEU A 53 -8.98 4.35 -3.73
CA LEU A 53 -8.64 5.08 -2.51
C LEU A 53 -7.14 5.35 -2.42
N LYS A 54 -6.29 4.33 -2.65
CA LYS A 54 -4.84 4.44 -2.61
C LYS A 54 -4.33 5.51 -3.58
N LEU A 55 -4.78 5.46 -4.84
CA LEU A 55 -4.42 6.44 -5.85
C LEU A 55 -4.82 7.87 -5.45
N THR A 56 -6.03 8.04 -4.91
CA THR A 56 -6.52 9.36 -4.48
C THR A 56 -5.71 9.89 -3.29
N LEU A 57 -5.42 9.05 -2.30
CA LEU A 57 -4.57 9.40 -1.15
C LEU A 57 -3.15 9.80 -1.58
N PHE A 58 -2.58 9.11 -2.58
CA PHE A 58 -1.24 9.43 -3.09
C PHE A 58 -1.22 10.77 -3.81
N GLN A 59 -2.19 11.01 -4.69
CA GLN A 59 -2.33 12.29 -5.41
C GLN A 59 -2.53 13.46 -4.45
N ASN A 60 -3.39 13.30 -3.44
CA ASN A 60 -3.59 14.32 -2.41
C ASN A 60 -2.32 14.56 -1.60
N SER A 61 -1.58 13.51 -1.26
CA SER A 61 -0.29 13.62 -0.54
C SER A 61 0.75 14.38 -1.37
N ASP A 62 0.87 14.07 -2.66
CA ASP A 62 1.74 14.80 -3.58
C ASP A 62 1.36 16.28 -3.66
N HIS A 63 0.06 16.57 -3.73
CA HIS A 63 -0.44 17.94 -3.76
C HIS A 63 -0.10 18.69 -2.47
N LEU A 64 -0.35 18.08 -1.30
CA LEU A 64 -0.01 18.64 0.01
C LEU A 64 1.50 18.92 0.14
N LEU A 65 2.35 18.00 -0.31
CA LEU A 65 3.81 18.17 -0.30
C LEU A 65 4.27 19.29 -1.25
N SER A 66 3.66 19.41 -2.44
CA SER A 66 3.97 20.47 -3.39
C SER A 66 3.61 21.85 -2.86
N GLN A 67 2.49 21.96 -2.15
CA GLN A 67 2.00 23.21 -1.54
C GLN A 67 2.72 23.58 -0.24
N ALA A 68 3.34 22.63 0.47
CA ALA A 68 4.13 22.93 1.66
C ALA A 68 5.26 23.94 1.38
N LYS A 69 5.69 24.05 0.10
CA LYS A 69 6.68 25.04 -0.36
C LYS A 69 6.11 26.46 -0.50
N TYR A 70 4.79 26.62 -0.51
CA TYR A 70 4.07 27.90 -0.68
C TYR A 70 2.88 27.97 0.29
N PRO A 71 3.13 28.26 1.59
CA PRO A 71 2.14 28.10 2.66
C PRO A 71 0.95 29.07 2.64
N ASP A 72 0.86 29.98 1.67
CA ASP A 72 -0.24 30.96 1.54
C ASP A 72 -1.56 30.38 1.00
N SER A 73 -1.73 29.06 0.96
CA SER A 73 -2.82 28.39 0.25
C SER A 73 -4.14 28.20 1.03
N GLY A 74 -4.66 29.27 1.64
CA GLY A 74 -6.11 29.49 1.87
C GLY A 74 -7.03 28.34 2.37
N SER A 75 -8.32 28.41 2.03
CA SER A 75 -9.36 27.44 2.42
C SER A 75 -9.27 26.10 1.68
N ALA A 76 -8.70 26.10 0.47
CA ALA A 76 -8.56 24.90 -0.35
C ALA A 76 -7.56 23.89 0.24
N GLN A 77 -6.43 24.35 0.80
CA GLN A 77 -5.48 23.47 1.47
C GLN A 77 -6.09 22.84 2.73
N LYS A 78 -6.90 23.60 3.47
CA LYS A 78 -7.63 23.08 4.64
C LYS A 78 -8.60 21.98 4.22
N ALA A 79 -9.41 22.22 3.19
CA ALA A 79 -10.33 21.21 2.66
C ALA A 79 -9.59 19.95 2.17
N LEU A 80 -8.43 20.12 1.54
CA LEU A 80 -7.61 18.98 1.10
C LEU A 80 -7.05 18.16 2.26
N ARG A 81 -6.59 18.81 3.33
CA ARG A 81 -6.13 18.12 4.55
C ARG A 81 -7.28 17.37 5.22
N GLU A 82 -8.46 17.98 5.29
CA GLU A 82 -9.66 17.31 5.81
C GLU A 82 -10.06 16.11 4.95
N ALA A 83 -10.01 16.24 3.62
CA ALA A 83 -10.24 15.12 2.71
C ALA A 83 -9.22 13.99 2.89
N GLN A 84 -7.93 14.32 3.08
CA GLN A 84 -6.89 13.34 3.38
C GLN A 84 -7.21 12.58 4.67
N LEU A 85 -7.55 13.28 5.75
CA LEU A 85 -7.91 12.64 7.03
C LEU A 85 -9.14 11.74 6.89
N ASN A 86 -10.16 12.19 6.19
CA ASN A 86 -11.37 11.39 5.96
C ASN A 86 -11.07 10.10 5.19
N MET A 87 -10.25 10.19 4.13
CA MET A 87 -9.84 9.02 3.36
C MET A 87 -8.89 8.09 4.13
N MET A 88 -8.12 8.60 5.09
CA MET A 88 -7.35 7.74 6.00
C MET A 88 -8.25 6.93 6.93
N PHE A 89 -9.44 7.41 7.29
CA PHE A 89 -10.43 6.57 7.97
C PHE A 89 -10.95 5.45 7.06
N ASP A 90 -11.20 5.74 5.77
CA ASP A 90 -11.58 4.70 4.81
C ASP A 90 -10.45 3.67 4.60
N TRP A 91 -9.19 4.11 4.69
CA TRP A 91 -8.02 3.22 4.64
C TRP A 91 -8.01 2.25 5.82
N GLU A 92 -8.22 2.75 7.03
CA GLU A 92 -8.36 1.92 8.23
C GLU A 92 -9.57 0.98 8.16
N GLN A 93 -10.65 1.41 7.48
CA GLN A 93 -11.77 0.53 7.16
C GLN A 93 -11.42 -0.60 6.20
N PHE A 94 -10.24 -0.64 5.57
CA PHE A 94 -9.73 -1.85 4.91
C PHE A 94 -8.92 -2.76 5.84
N GLY A 95 -8.68 -2.35 7.09
CA GLY A 95 -7.88 -3.08 8.07
C GLY A 95 -6.37 -2.76 7.98
N LEU A 96 -6.00 -1.71 7.25
CA LEU A 96 -4.62 -1.31 7.04
C LEU A 96 -4.24 -0.20 8.02
N THR A 97 -2.98 -0.19 8.44
CA THR A 97 -2.45 0.82 9.37
C THR A 97 -1.96 2.06 8.61
N GLU A 98 -1.82 3.17 9.32
CA GLU A 98 -1.16 4.38 8.82
C GLU A 98 0.29 4.10 8.39
N ASP A 99 0.99 3.23 9.11
CA ASP A 99 2.35 2.77 8.78
C ASP A 99 2.42 2.09 7.40
N MET A 100 1.46 1.21 7.08
CA MET A 100 1.36 0.60 5.75
C MET A 100 1.11 1.64 4.65
N PHE A 101 0.30 2.67 4.94
CA PHE A 101 0.11 3.79 4.02
C PHE A 101 1.44 4.51 3.74
N PHE A 102 2.19 4.87 4.78
CA PHE A 102 3.48 5.56 4.61
C PHE A 102 4.48 4.70 3.82
N LYS A 103 4.56 3.40 4.10
CA LYS A 103 5.45 2.47 3.39
C LYS A 103 5.11 2.38 1.90
N LEU A 104 3.82 2.20 1.56
CA LEU A 104 3.36 2.15 0.18
C LEU A 104 3.58 3.49 -0.55
N TYR A 105 3.28 4.62 0.11
CA TYR A 105 3.49 5.94 -0.47
C TYR A 105 4.98 6.24 -0.68
N GLN A 106 5.85 5.85 0.26
CA GLN A 106 7.30 6.00 0.11
C GLN A 106 7.82 5.15 -1.06
N CYS A 107 7.34 3.90 -1.20
CA CYS A 107 7.70 3.06 -2.35
C CYS A 107 7.29 3.72 -3.66
N HIS A 108 6.05 4.20 -3.76
CA HIS A 108 5.56 4.92 -4.92
C HIS A 108 6.47 6.11 -5.28
N ARG A 109 6.82 6.95 -4.29
CA ARG A 109 7.72 8.09 -4.47
C ARG A 109 9.13 7.66 -4.92
N ASN A 110 9.67 6.60 -4.33
CA ASN A 110 11.00 6.08 -4.67
C ASN A 110 11.05 5.52 -6.09
N GLN A 111 9.98 4.90 -6.58
CA GLN A 111 9.89 4.43 -7.97
C GLN A 111 9.88 5.55 -9.00
N LEU A 112 9.43 6.75 -8.61
CA LEU A 112 9.45 7.96 -9.45
C LEU A 112 10.80 8.67 -9.44
N THR A 113 11.76 8.21 -8.63
CA THR A 113 13.13 8.76 -8.63
C THR A 113 13.92 8.27 -9.85
N GLY A 114 14.99 9.01 -10.19
CA GLY A 114 15.92 8.61 -11.25
C GLY A 114 16.96 7.56 -10.83
N ASP A 115 16.92 7.10 -9.58
CA ASP A 115 17.87 6.13 -9.04
C ASP A 115 17.38 4.70 -9.33
N ALA A 116 18.17 3.94 -10.09
CA ALA A 116 17.79 2.60 -10.53
C ALA A 116 17.77 1.58 -9.38
N ASP A 117 18.66 1.71 -8.39
CA ASP A 117 18.73 0.80 -7.25
C ASP A 117 17.54 1.06 -6.30
N LEU A 118 17.30 2.33 -5.97
CA LEU A 118 16.15 2.72 -5.16
C LEU A 118 14.83 2.34 -5.83
N LYS A 119 14.73 2.47 -7.15
CA LYS A 119 13.55 2.05 -7.90
C LYS A 119 13.35 0.53 -7.83
N ALA A 120 14.39 -0.26 -8.09
CA ALA A 120 14.30 -1.73 -8.04
C ALA A 120 13.87 -2.20 -6.64
N ARG A 121 14.49 -1.65 -5.60
CA ARG A 121 14.15 -1.93 -4.20
C ARG A 121 12.70 -1.53 -3.89
N ALA A 122 12.27 -0.34 -4.30
CA ALA A 122 10.91 0.14 -4.07
C ALA A 122 9.85 -0.68 -4.83
N THR A 123 10.16 -1.19 -6.02
CA THR A 123 9.28 -2.12 -6.74
C THR A 123 9.14 -3.44 -5.99
N LEU A 124 10.25 -4.00 -5.49
CA LEU A 124 10.22 -5.27 -4.77
C LEU A 124 9.48 -5.16 -3.43
N ILE A 125 9.70 -4.07 -2.68
CA ILE A 125 8.96 -3.78 -1.45
C ILE A 125 7.48 -3.58 -1.75
N GLU A 126 7.11 -2.85 -2.81
CA GLU A 126 5.70 -2.70 -3.21
C GLU A 126 5.06 -4.04 -3.56
N GLN A 127 5.77 -4.95 -4.21
CA GLN A 127 5.26 -6.30 -4.52
C GLN A 127 4.96 -7.09 -3.24
N ILE A 128 5.86 -7.04 -2.25
CA ILE A 128 5.63 -7.68 -0.95
C ILE A 128 4.42 -7.03 -0.25
N LEU A 129 4.41 -5.71 -0.12
CA LEU A 129 3.29 -4.97 0.51
C LEU A 129 1.95 -5.25 -0.20
N THR A 130 1.96 -5.44 -1.53
CA THR A 130 0.77 -5.82 -2.29
C THR A 130 0.23 -7.18 -1.87
N ILE A 131 1.11 -8.16 -1.61
CA ILE A 131 0.70 -9.47 -1.08
C ILE A 131 0.09 -9.31 0.32
N GLU A 132 0.74 -8.54 1.20
CA GLU A 132 0.26 -8.27 2.57
C GLU A 132 -1.09 -7.56 2.58
N THR A 133 -1.27 -6.56 1.71
CA THR A 133 -2.55 -5.89 1.51
C THR A 133 -3.61 -6.86 1.00
N ASN A 134 -3.32 -7.65 -0.02
CA ASN A 134 -4.29 -8.61 -0.57
C ASN A 134 -4.73 -9.64 0.47
N LEU A 135 -3.81 -10.12 1.33
CA LEU A 135 -4.14 -10.98 2.45
C LEU A 135 -5.08 -10.29 3.44
N THR A 136 -4.78 -9.05 3.80
CA THR A 136 -5.60 -8.25 4.72
C THR A 136 -7.02 -8.09 4.18
N LEU A 137 -7.15 -7.76 2.88
CA LEU A 137 -8.44 -7.63 2.19
C LEU A 137 -9.19 -8.97 2.13
N LEU A 138 -8.49 -10.09 1.90
CA LEU A 138 -9.07 -11.43 1.91
C LEU A 138 -9.64 -11.79 3.29
N PHE A 139 -8.86 -11.61 4.36
CA PHE A 139 -9.33 -11.87 5.72
C PHE A 139 -10.54 -11.03 6.07
N LYS A 140 -10.56 -9.75 5.68
CA LYS A 140 -11.71 -8.87 5.88
C LYS A 140 -12.95 -9.35 5.14
N THR A 141 -12.79 -9.80 3.89
CA THR A 141 -13.89 -10.36 3.09
C THR A 141 -14.51 -11.60 3.75
N ARG A 142 -13.67 -12.46 4.32
CA ARG A 142 -14.09 -13.66 5.06
C ARG A 142 -14.81 -13.34 6.36
N GLN A 143 -14.36 -12.33 7.10
CA GLN A 143 -15.02 -11.84 8.31
C GLN A 143 -16.43 -11.30 8.04
N ILE A 144 -16.64 -10.60 6.92
CA ILE A 144 -17.96 -10.06 6.56
C ILE A 144 -18.93 -11.17 6.10
N SER A 145 -18.39 -12.28 5.60
CA SER A 145 -19.16 -13.39 5.04
C SER A 145 -19.51 -14.49 6.05
N SER A 146 -18.95 -14.42 7.27
CA SER A 146 -19.17 -15.36 8.38
C SER A 146 -20.20 -14.81 9.36
#